data_AF-A0A7C4E6Q4-F1
#
_entry.id   AF-A0A7C4E6Q4-F1
#
_cell.length_a   1.000
_cell.length_b   1.000
_cell.length_c   1.000
_cell.angle_alpha   90.00
_cell.angle_beta   90.00
_cell.angle_gamma   90.00
#
_symmetry.space_group_name_H-M   'P 1'
#
loop_
_entity.id
_entity.type
_entity.pdbx_description
1 polymer ?
#
loop_
_entity_poly.entity_id
_entity_poly.type
_entity_poly.pdbx_seq_one_letter_code
_entity_poly.pdbx_strand_id
1 'polypeptide(L)'
;MTVPSPLDAVRRLSAASLALLLSRAEFASVELAQARAQLVRWFVLALAGALLALLAVVAASAWLVVALWERAGWITLIVLAASFAAAAWWVLARLQREVADAPPLLAQTLQELAKDRDALAGSGAADEEPRA
;
A
#
# COMPACT_ATOMS: atom_id res chain seq x y z
N MET A 1 4.12 51.44 28.36
CA MET A 1 3.43 50.13 28.29
C MET A 1 3.07 49.89 26.84
N THR A 2 3.93 49.20 26.07
CA THR A 2 3.68 48.90 24.65
C THR A 2 2.67 47.75 24.58
N VAL A 3 1.46 48.05 24.13
CA VAL A 3 0.40 47.06 23.91
C VAL A 3 0.89 46.12 22.79
N PRO A 4 0.98 44.79 23.01
CA PRO A 4 1.40 43.87 21.97
C PRO A 4 0.43 43.97 20.79
N SER A 5 0.97 44.02 19.56
CA SER A 5 0.12 44.09 18.38
C SER A 5 -0.65 42.77 18.25
N PRO A 6 -1.93 42.81 17.84
CA PRO A 6 -2.71 41.58 17.61
C PRO A 6 -2.06 40.65 16.58
N LEU A 7 -1.24 41.20 15.67
CA LEU A 7 -0.46 40.46 14.69
C LEU A 7 0.62 39.58 15.35
N ASP A 8 1.25 40.03 16.43
CA ASP A 8 2.26 39.24 17.14
C ASP A 8 1.63 38.04 17.87
N ALA A 9 0.41 38.22 18.41
CA ALA A 9 -0.35 37.15 19.02
C ALA A 9 -0.74 36.08 17.98
N VAL A 10 -1.23 36.50 16.82
CA VAL A 10 -1.56 35.61 15.69
C VAL A 10 -0.33 34.86 15.19
N ARG A 11 0.81 35.55 15.06
CA ARG A 11 2.08 34.96 14.60
C ARG A 11 2.67 33.95 15.58
N ARG A 12 2.50 34.16 16.89
CA ARG A 12 2.90 33.17 17.91
C ARG A 12 1.96 31.96 17.93
N LEU A 13 0.67 32.18 17.71
CA LEU A 13 -0.32 31.11 17.66
C LEU A 13 -0.14 30.22 16.42
N SER A 14 0.18 30.81 15.27
CA SER A 14 0.48 30.06 14.05
C SER A 14 1.79 29.27 14.17
N ALA A 15 2.84 29.87 14.74
CA ALA A 15 4.10 29.18 15.01
C ALA A 15 3.93 28.00 15.98
N ALA A 16 3.13 28.17 17.04
CA ALA A 16 2.83 27.10 17.98
C ALA A 16 2.00 25.97 17.34
N SER A 17 1.04 26.32 16.47
CA SER A 17 0.22 25.34 15.75
C SER A 17 1.03 24.55 14.73
N LEU A 18 1.94 25.21 14.00
CA LEU A 18 2.88 24.56 13.09
C LEU A 18 3.86 23.65 13.83
N ALA A 19 4.36 24.04 15.00
CA ALA A 19 5.24 23.21 15.82
C ALA A 19 4.52 21.93 16.31
N LEU A 20 3.24 22.02 16.68
CA LEU A 20 2.42 20.87 17.07
C LEU A 20 2.12 19.93 15.88
N LEU A 21 1.87 20.49 14.70
CA LEU A 21 1.67 19.71 13.46
C LEU A 21 2.95 19.01 13.02
N LEU A 22 4.10 19.70 13.07
CA LEU A 22 5.41 19.12 12.76
C LEU A 22 5.76 17.98 13.73
N SER A 23 5.47 18.14 15.02
CA SER A 23 5.64 17.08 16.02
C SER A 23 4.74 15.87 15.75
N ARG A 24 3.48 16.07 15.35
CA ARG A 24 2.59 14.96 14.96
C ARG A 24 3.02 14.29 13.65
N ALA A 25 3.61 15.06 12.73
CA ALA A 25 4.16 14.52 11.49
C ALA A 25 5.38 13.61 11.75
N GLU A 26 6.23 13.93 12.74
CA GLU A 26 7.31 13.03 13.17
C GLU A 26 6.75 11.70 13.69
N PHE A 27 5.75 11.72 14.56
CA PHE A 27 5.11 10.50 15.06
C PHE A 27 4.39 9.70 13.95
N ALA A 28 3.64 10.38 13.08
CA ALA A 28 2.96 9.74 11.94
C ALA A 28 3.98 9.12 10.96
N SER A 29 5.13 9.76 10.75
CA SER A 29 6.19 9.24 9.88
C SER A 29 6.82 7.96 10.41
N VAL A 30 7.03 7.88 11.73
CA VAL A 30 7.57 6.68 12.41
C VAL A 30 6.54 5.56 12.43
N GLU A 31 5.26 5.86 12.70
CA GLU A 31 4.18 4.87 12.65
C GLU A 31 3.96 4.32 11.23
N LEU A 32 4.03 5.17 10.18
CA LEU A 32 4.00 4.71 8.78
C LEU A 32 5.19 3.82 8.45
N ALA A 33 6.40 4.19 8.90
CA ALA A 33 7.59 3.37 8.70
C ALA A 33 7.45 2.00 9.38
N GLN A 34 6.83 1.95 10.56
CA GLN A 34 6.56 0.72 11.29
C GLN A 34 5.48 -0.13 10.62
N ALA A 35 4.37 0.46 10.18
CA ALA A 35 3.33 -0.22 9.42
C ALA A 35 3.89 -0.79 8.11
N ARG A 36 4.74 -0.03 7.40
CA ARG A 36 5.43 -0.48 6.18
C ARG A 36 6.38 -1.64 6.46
N ALA A 37 7.19 -1.56 7.51
CA ALA A 37 8.11 -2.64 7.88
C ALA A 37 7.35 -3.93 8.22
N GLN A 38 6.21 -3.81 8.92
CA GLN A 38 5.35 -4.95 9.22
C GLN A 38 4.74 -5.57 7.97
N LEU A 39 4.21 -4.74 7.07
CA LEU A 39 3.65 -5.20 5.79
C LEU A 39 4.71 -5.90 4.93
N VAL A 40 5.92 -5.32 4.82
CA VAL A 40 7.03 -5.93 4.10
C VAL A 40 7.42 -7.27 4.74
N ARG A 41 7.48 -7.35 6.07
CA ARG A 41 7.76 -8.61 6.77
C ARG A 41 6.72 -9.68 6.47
N TRP A 42 5.43 -9.34 6.55
CA TRP A 42 4.35 -10.26 6.21
C TRP A 42 4.37 -10.66 4.73
N PHE A 43 4.68 -9.73 3.84
CA PHE A 43 4.81 -10.00 2.41
C PHE A 43 5.95 -10.98 2.11
N VAL A 44 7.13 -10.79 2.72
CA VAL A 44 8.26 -11.71 2.58
C VAL A 44 7.93 -13.10 3.12
N LEU A 45 7.30 -13.19 4.30
CA LEU A 45 6.87 -14.48 4.86
C LEU A 45 5.81 -15.16 3.98
N ALA A 46 4.84 -14.40 3.46
CA ALA A 46 3.84 -14.90 2.55
C ALA A 46 4.47 -15.42 1.25
N LEU A 47 5.45 -14.70 0.69
CA LEU A 47 6.17 -15.12 -0.51
C LEU A 47 7.00 -16.39 -0.27
N ALA A 48 7.74 -16.46 0.84
CA ALA A 48 8.48 -17.64 1.23
C ALA A 48 7.56 -18.86 1.46
N GLY A 49 6.43 -18.64 2.15
CA GLY A 49 5.40 -19.67 2.35
C GLY A 49 4.78 -20.14 1.03
N ALA A 50 4.47 -19.22 0.13
CA ALA A 50 3.93 -19.53 -1.20
C ALA A 50 4.93 -20.35 -2.04
N LEU A 51 6.23 -20.02 -1.98
CA LEU A 51 7.28 -20.78 -2.65
C LEU A 51 7.39 -22.21 -2.10
N LEU A 52 7.42 -22.36 -0.77
CA LEU A 52 7.47 -23.68 -0.13
C LEU A 52 6.22 -24.51 -0.44
N ALA A 53 5.03 -23.89 -0.42
CA ALA A 53 3.77 -24.54 -0.80
C ALA A 53 3.80 -24.98 -2.26
N LEU A 54 4.32 -24.16 -3.18
CA LEU A 54 4.47 -24.51 -4.59
C LEU A 54 5.40 -25.72 -4.76
N LEU A 55 6.55 -25.73 -4.09
CA LEU A 55 7.47 -26.87 -4.12
C LEU A 55 6.82 -28.14 -3.57
N ALA A 56 6.08 -28.04 -2.46
CA ALA A 56 5.35 -29.16 -1.87
C ALA A 56 4.28 -29.71 -2.83
N VAL A 57 3.53 -28.84 -3.51
CA VAL A 57 2.53 -29.21 -4.51
C VAL A 57 3.18 -29.93 -5.71
N VAL A 58 4.32 -29.45 -6.20
CA VAL A 58 5.08 -30.11 -7.27
C VAL A 58 5.57 -31.50 -6.82
N ALA A 59 6.13 -31.61 -5.62
CA ALA A 59 6.59 -32.89 -5.07
C ALA A 59 5.42 -33.88 -4.88
N ALA A 60 4.30 -33.42 -4.33
CA ALA A 60 3.08 -34.21 -4.15
C ALA A 60 2.51 -34.67 -5.51
N SER A 61 2.58 -33.82 -6.52
CA SER A 61 2.17 -34.14 -7.89
C SER A 61 3.01 -35.25 -8.49
N ALA A 62 4.34 -35.14 -8.40
CA ALA A 62 5.25 -36.17 -8.87
C ALA A 62 5.02 -37.49 -8.13
N TRP A 63 4.85 -37.43 -6.81
CA TRP A 63 4.52 -38.59 -5.99
C TRP A 63 3.21 -39.25 -6.42
N LEU A 64 2.16 -38.46 -6.65
CA LEU A 64 0.86 -38.94 -7.11
C LEU A 64 0.95 -39.59 -8.50
N VAL A 65 1.69 -38.98 -9.43
CA VAL A 65 1.91 -39.53 -10.77
C VAL A 65 2.58 -40.89 -10.68
N VAL A 66 3.65 -41.02 -9.90
CA VAL A 66 4.35 -42.31 -9.72
C VAL A 66 3.44 -43.35 -9.05
N ALA A 67 2.71 -42.96 -8.01
CA ALA A 67 1.84 -43.88 -7.26
C ALA A 67 0.67 -44.42 -8.11
N LEU A 68 0.13 -43.60 -9.00
CA LEU A 68 -1.02 -43.96 -9.84
C LEU A 68 -0.65 -44.38 -11.26
N TRP A 69 0.64 -44.35 -11.63
CA TRP A 69 1.08 -44.61 -13.00
C TRP A 69 0.57 -45.95 -13.55
N GLU A 70 0.77 -47.03 -12.79
CA GLU A 70 0.35 -48.38 -13.21
C GLU A 70 -1.17 -48.54 -13.31
N ARG A 71 -1.95 -47.74 -12.57
CA ARG A 71 -3.41 -47.86 -12.51
C ARG A 71 -4.13 -46.97 -13.52
N ALA A 72 -3.63 -45.75 -13.71
CA ALA A 72 -4.31 -44.69 -14.46
C ALA A 72 -3.43 -44.02 -15.52
N GLY A 73 -2.10 -44.19 -15.47
CA GLY A 73 -1.16 -43.69 -16.47
C GLY A 73 -1.36 -42.21 -16.81
N TRP A 74 -1.61 -41.93 -18.09
CA TRP A 74 -1.81 -40.57 -18.62
C TRP A 74 -3.05 -39.86 -18.06
N ILE A 75 -4.07 -40.59 -17.58
CA ILE A 75 -5.28 -40.00 -16.99
C ILE A 75 -4.91 -39.19 -15.74
N THR A 76 -3.95 -39.66 -14.95
CA THR A 76 -3.44 -38.95 -13.76
C THR A 76 -2.91 -37.57 -14.13
N LEU A 77 -2.21 -37.44 -15.27
CA LEU A 77 -1.69 -36.17 -15.75
C LEU A 77 -2.80 -35.20 -16.14
N ILE A 78 -3.86 -35.69 -16.78
CA ILE A 78 -5.01 -34.86 -17.17
C ILE A 78 -5.75 -34.35 -15.95
N VAL A 79 -6.03 -35.22 -14.98
CA VAL A 79 -6.71 -34.84 -13.74
C VAL A 79 -5.90 -33.78 -13.01
N LEU A 80 -4.58 -33.97 -12.93
CA LEU A 80 -3.69 -33.02 -12.28
C LEU A 80 -3.66 -31.68 -13.04
N ALA A 81 -3.54 -31.71 -14.37
CA ALA A 81 -3.58 -30.50 -15.21
C ALA A 81 -4.90 -29.74 -15.06
N ALA A 82 -6.03 -30.45 -15.07
CA ALA A 82 -7.35 -29.86 -14.85
C ALA A 82 -7.47 -29.23 -13.45
N SER A 83 -6.93 -29.89 -12.42
CA SER A 83 -6.93 -29.37 -11.05
C SER A 83 -6.13 -28.07 -10.93
N PHE A 84 -4.96 -27.98 -11.57
CA PHE A 84 -4.14 -26.77 -11.59
C PHE A 84 -4.77 -25.65 -12.41
N ALA A 85 -5.39 -25.98 -13.55
CA ALA A 85 -6.13 -25.01 -14.35
C ALA A 85 -7.31 -24.41 -13.55
N ALA A 86 -8.06 -25.25 -12.83
CA ALA A 86 -9.15 -24.79 -11.97
C ALA A 86 -8.65 -23.91 -10.81
N ALA A 87 -7.55 -24.29 -10.16
CA ALA A 87 -6.94 -23.49 -9.09
C ALA A 87 -6.45 -22.13 -9.62
N ALA A 88 -5.77 -22.11 -10.76
CA ALA A 88 -5.30 -20.89 -11.41
C ALA A 88 -6.47 -19.97 -11.79
N TRP A 89 -7.53 -20.52 -12.36
CA TRP A 89 -8.76 -19.77 -12.67
C TRP A 89 -9.37 -19.14 -11.42
N TRP A 90 -9.46 -19.90 -10.31
CA TRP A 90 -10.00 -19.41 -9.05
C TRP A 90 -9.19 -18.25 -8.48
N VAL A 91 -7.85 -18.37 -8.47
CA VAL A 91 -6.95 -17.30 -8.02
C VAL A 91 -7.11 -16.06 -8.90
N LEU A 92 -7.15 -16.21 -10.23
CA LEU A 92 -7.29 -15.10 -11.15
C LEU A 92 -8.64 -14.38 -10.99
N ALA A 93 -9.73 -15.14 -10.81
CA ALA A 93 -11.05 -14.60 -10.56
C ALA A 93 -11.12 -13.83 -9.22
N ARG A 94 -10.44 -14.34 -8.17
CA ARG A 94 -10.33 -13.63 -6.89
C ARG A 94 -9.52 -12.35 -7.00
N LEU A 95 -8.37 -12.41 -7.66
CA LEU A 95 -7.52 -11.24 -7.88
C LEU A 95 -8.25 -10.14 -8.66
N GLN A 96 -8.99 -10.50 -9.72
CA GLN A 96 -9.77 -9.53 -10.48
C GLN A 96 -10.84 -8.83 -9.63
N ARG A 97 -11.48 -9.56 -8.70
CA ARG A 97 -12.44 -8.96 -7.75
C ARG A 97 -11.75 -8.02 -6.78
N GLU A 98 -10.64 -8.45 -6.18
CA GLU A 98 -9.91 -7.60 -5.23
C GLU A 98 -9.32 -6.35 -5.90
N VAL A 99 -8.84 -6.44 -7.15
CA VAL A 99 -8.36 -5.29 -7.91
C VAL A 99 -9.51 -4.34 -8.29
N ALA A 100 -10.69 -4.89 -8.61
CA ALA A 100 -11.88 -4.07 -8.91
C ALA A 100 -12.42 -3.35 -7.65
N ASP A 101 -12.30 -3.98 -6.48
CA ASP A 101 -12.76 -3.44 -5.20
C ASP A 101 -11.69 -2.62 -4.46
N ALA A 102 -10.44 -2.59 -4.95
CA ALA A 102 -9.34 -1.87 -4.32
C ALA A 102 -9.52 -0.34 -4.44
N PRO A 103 -9.63 0.40 -3.31
CA PRO A 103 -9.61 1.86 -3.34
C PRO A 103 -8.26 2.37 -3.86
N PRO A 104 -8.19 3.50 -4.59
CA PRO A 104 -6.93 4.08 -5.05
C PRO A 104 -6.19 4.74 -3.86
N LEU A 105 -5.52 3.91 -3.05
CA LEU A 105 -4.96 4.25 -1.73
C LEU A 105 -3.94 5.40 -1.72
N LEU A 106 -3.39 5.80 -2.87
CA LEU A 106 -2.37 6.85 -2.98
C LEU A 106 -2.70 7.93 -4.01
N ALA A 107 -3.66 7.70 -4.93
CA ALA A 107 -3.99 8.68 -5.96
C ALA A 107 -4.81 9.84 -5.39
N GLN A 108 -5.73 9.56 -4.46
CA GLN A 108 -6.47 10.60 -3.76
C GLN A 108 -5.57 11.43 -2.83
N THR A 109 -4.66 10.79 -2.09
CA THR A 109 -3.71 11.46 -1.21
C THR A 109 -2.68 12.30 -1.99
N LEU A 110 -2.18 11.80 -3.13
CA LEU A 110 -1.28 12.58 -3.99
C LEU A 110 -1.98 13.75 -4.70
N GLN A 111 -3.25 13.59 -5.08
CA GLN A 111 -4.04 14.71 -5.64
C GLN A 111 -4.36 15.77 -4.59
N GLU A 112 -4.69 15.36 -3.36
CA GLU A 112 -4.90 16.28 -2.23
C GLU A 112 -3.59 17.02 -1.89
N LEU A 113 -2.44 16.33 -1.81
CA LEU A 113 -1.15 16.99 -1.59
C LEU A 113 -0.75 17.94 -2.73
N ALA A 114 -1.08 17.62 -3.98
CA ALA A 114 -0.82 18.50 -5.11
C ALA A 114 -1.66 19.79 -5.03
N LYS A 115 -2.93 19.67 -4.63
CA LYS A 115 -3.81 20.82 -4.39
C LYS A 115 -3.31 21.72 -3.26
N ASP A 116 -2.88 21.14 -2.15
CA ASP A 116 -2.34 21.90 -1.01
C ASP A 116 -1.04 22.64 -1.39
N ARG A 117 -0.19 22.03 -2.22
CA ARG A 117 1.03 22.67 -2.74
C ARG A 117 0.72 23.87 -3.63
N ASP A 118 -0.25 23.72 -4.54
CA ASP A 118 -0.62 24.77 -5.48
C ASP A 118 -1.32 25.94 -4.77
N ALA A 119 -2.10 25.67 -3.71
CA ALA A 119 -2.69 26.70 -2.88
C ALA A 119 -1.63 27.52 -2.11
N LEU A 120 -0.61 26.86 -1.56
CA LEU A 120 0.50 27.52 -0.87
C LEU A 120 1.38 28.33 -1.83
N ALA A 121 1.66 27.80 -3.02
CA ALA A 121 2.41 28.51 -4.06
C ALA A 121 1.64 29.73 -4.60
N GLY A 122 0.32 29.63 -4.73
CA GLY A 122 -0.55 30.73 -5.19
C GLY A 122 -0.71 31.86 -4.17
N SER A 123 -0.69 31.56 -2.87
CA SER A 123 -0.81 32.58 -1.82
C SER A 123 0.40 33.51 -1.69
N GLY A 124 1.59 33.10 -2.15
CA GLY A 124 2.79 33.94 -2.13
C GLY A 124 2.84 35.02 -3.21
N ALA A 125 2.01 34.92 -4.26
CA ALA A 125 1.99 35.86 -5.38
C ALA A 125 0.95 36.99 -5.21
N ALA A 126 0.05 36.88 -4.23
CA ALA A 126 -1.04 37.85 -4.02
C ALA A 126 -0.70 39.00 -3.04
N ASP A 127 0.44 38.91 -2.33
CA ASP A 127 0.88 39.95 -1.38
C ASP A 127 1.80 41.02 -2.02
N GLU A 128 2.17 40.90 -3.30
CA GLU A 128 2.86 41.94 -4.07
C GLU A 128 1.86 42.78 -4.90
N GLU A 129 0.87 43.41 -4.26
CA GLU A 129 0.16 44.53 -4.88
C GLU A 129 0.85 45.85 -4.48
N PRO A 130 1.57 46.51 -5.40
CA PRO A 130 2.34 47.71 -5.10
C PRO A 130 1.38 48.89 -4.92
N ARG A 131 1.12 49.28 -3.66
CA ARG A 131 0.49 50.57 -3.37
C ARG A 131 1.51 51.70 -3.62
N ALA A 132 1.34 52.30 -4.80
CA ALA A 132 1.86 53.60 -5.20
C ALA A 132 1.42 54.75 -4.26
#